data_AF-A0A753SUP4-F1
#
_entry.id   AF-A0A753SUP4-F1
#
_cell.length_a   1.000
_cell.length_b   1.000
_cell.length_c   1.000
_cell.angle_alpha   90.00
_cell.angle_beta   90.00
_cell.angle_gamma   90.00
#
_symmetry.space_group_name_H-M   'P 1'
#
loop_
_entity.id
_entity.type
_entity.pdbx_description
1 polymer ?
#
loop_
_entity_poly.entity_id
_entity_poly.type
_entity_poly.pdbx_seq_one_letter_code
_entity_poly.pdbx_strand_id
1 'polypeptide(L)'
;MPVLISGVLKDATGTPVQNCTIQLKACRTSTTVVVNTVASENPDDAGRYSMDVEQGQYTVTLLVEGYPPSHAGVITVYDDSKPGTLNDFLGAMTEDDVRPEALRRFEAMVEEVARQASEASRNATAAGQASEQAQTSAARAGASETAAKTSETQAASSAGDAGASATAAAASEKAAAASAAAAKISETNAATSASTAAASATAASSSASEASNHAAASDTSASLAAQSSTAAGAAATRAEDAAKRAEDIADVISLEDASLTKKGIVKLSSATDSDSEALAATPKAVKTVMGEVQTKAPLDSPALTGTPTAPTPETTAAGIEIATAAFVAAKVAQLVGSAPEALDTLKELADALGNDPNFATTITNMIAGKQPLDDTLTALSGKSVDGL
;
A
#
# COMPACT_ATOMS: atom_id res chain seq x y z
N MET A 1 47.82 17.83 -162.28
CA MET A 1 48.87 18.24 -163.26
C MET A 1 49.97 17.19 -163.21
N PRO A 2 50.73 16.93 -164.29
CA PRO A 2 51.83 15.99 -164.20
C PRO A 2 52.91 16.54 -163.25
N VAL A 3 53.43 15.66 -162.41
CA VAL A 3 54.52 15.95 -161.48
C VAL A 3 55.81 15.46 -162.13
N LEU A 4 56.78 16.36 -162.27
CA LEU A 4 58.07 16.04 -162.84
C LEU A 4 58.86 15.15 -161.89
N ILE A 5 59.09 13.90 -162.30
CA ILE A 5 59.97 12.95 -161.64
C ILE A 5 61.26 12.89 -162.45
N SER A 6 62.31 13.51 -161.92
CA SER A 6 63.59 13.62 -162.62
C SER A 6 64.77 13.45 -161.67
N GLY A 7 65.88 12.96 -162.18
CA GLY A 7 67.08 12.70 -161.39
C GLY A 7 68.14 11.93 -162.15
N VAL A 8 69.18 11.49 -161.43
CA VAL A 8 70.19 10.57 -161.95
C VAL A 8 69.94 9.21 -161.32
N LEU A 9 69.68 8.18 -162.12
CA LEU A 9 69.58 6.81 -161.65
C LEU A 9 70.98 6.30 -161.37
N LYS A 10 71.24 5.98 -160.10
CA LYS A 10 72.53 5.52 -159.60
C LYS A 10 72.39 4.12 -159.02
N ASP A 11 73.43 3.31 -159.17
CA ASP A 11 73.52 2.05 -158.45
C ASP A 11 73.88 2.27 -156.96
N ALA A 12 73.98 1.18 -156.20
CA ALA A 12 74.36 1.21 -154.78
C ALA A 12 75.77 1.79 -154.53
N THR A 13 76.61 1.97 -155.56
CA THR A 13 77.95 2.58 -155.49
C THR A 13 77.96 4.05 -155.92
N GLY A 14 76.81 4.59 -156.35
CA GLY A 14 76.67 5.96 -156.81
C GLY A 14 77.03 6.18 -158.29
N THR A 15 77.35 5.11 -159.03
CA THR A 15 77.71 5.16 -160.45
C THR A 15 76.44 5.28 -161.31
N PRO A 16 76.42 6.12 -162.37
CA PRO A 16 75.26 6.22 -163.26
C PRO A 16 74.95 4.89 -163.95
N VAL A 17 73.70 4.46 -163.88
CA VAL A 17 73.24 3.21 -164.52
C VAL A 17 72.89 3.52 -165.98
N GLN A 18 73.77 3.13 -166.90
CA GLN A 18 73.55 3.24 -168.36
C GLN A 18 72.70 2.08 -168.88
N ASN A 19 72.05 2.28 -170.03
CA ASN A 19 71.19 1.29 -170.70
C ASN A 19 70.07 0.71 -169.81
N CYS A 20 69.53 1.52 -168.89
CA CYS A 20 68.36 1.19 -168.09
C CYS A 20 67.11 1.86 -168.66
N THR A 21 65.98 1.17 -168.64
CA THR A 21 64.65 1.71 -168.88
C THR A 21 63.89 1.73 -167.55
N ILE A 22 63.41 2.90 -167.13
CA ILE A 22 62.53 3.06 -165.98
C ILE A 22 61.10 2.90 -166.48
N GLN A 23 60.36 1.94 -165.94
CA GLN A 23 58.96 1.70 -166.24
C GLN A 23 58.08 2.02 -165.03
N LEU A 24 57.09 2.89 -165.22
CA LEU A 24 56.01 3.10 -164.26
C LEU A 24 54.74 2.47 -164.79
N LYS A 25 54.20 1.52 -164.03
CA LYS A 25 52.94 0.86 -164.33
C LYS A 25 51.86 1.29 -163.33
N ALA A 26 50.75 1.85 -163.79
CA ALA A 26 49.67 2.28 -162.91
C ALA A 26 49.05 1.09 -162.14
N CYS A 27 49.03 1.14 -160.80
CA CYS A 27 48.50 0.12 -159.89
C CYS A 27 46.97 0.15 -159.79
N ARG A 28 46.38 1.35 -159.90
CA ARG A 28 44.93 1.59 -159.81
C ARG A 28 44.56 2.69 -160.80
N THR A 29 43.36 2.63 -161.36
CA THR A 29 42.83 3.68 -162.24
C THR A 29 42.70 4.96 -161.42
N SER A 30 43.45 5.99 -161.79
CA SER A 30 43.30 7.34 -161.27
C SER A 30 42.41 8.18 -162.19
N THR A 31 42.18 9.43 -161.83
CA THR A 31 41.40 10.39 -162.61
C THR A 31 42.04 10.74 -163.96
N THR A 32 43.36 10.60 -164.11
CA THR A 32 44.09 10.93 -165.35
C THR A 32 44.82 9.74 -165.99
N VAL A 33 45.02 8.63 -165.26
CA VAL A 33 45.74 7.44 -165.74
C VAL A 33 44.97 6.16 -165.46
N VAL A 34 44.77 5.32 -166.49
CA VAL A 34 44.08 4.03 -166.38
C VAL A 34 45.04 2.95 -165.86
N VAL A 35 44.57 2.06 -164.98
CA VAL A 35 45.35 0.93 -164.44
C VAL A 35 46.02 0.12 -165.56
N ASN A 36 47.20 -0.45 -165.29
CA ASN A 36 48.03 -1.23 -166.22
C ASN A 36 48.64 -0.47 -167.41
N THR A 37 48.39 0.84 -167.56
CA THR A 37 49.18 1.66 -168.49
C THR A 37 50.63 1.77 -168.02
N VAL A 38 51.57 1.82 -168.98
CA VAL A 38 53.01 1.84 -168.71
C VAL A 38 53.63 3.06 -169.39
N ALA A 39 54.31 3.90 -168.61
CA ALA A 39 55.24 4.90 -169.11
C ALA A 39 56.67 4.33 -169.04
N SER A 40 57.46 4.52 -170.09
CA SER A 40 58.86 4.06 -170.15
C SER A 40 59.76 5.22 -170.47
N GLU A 41 60.85 5.38 -169.72
CA GLU A 41 61.88 6.37 -169.98
C GLU A 41 63.27 5.75 -169.90
N ASN A 42 64.13 6.13 -170.84
CA ASN A 42 65.50 5.68 -170.94
C ASN A 42 66.44 6.80 -170.48
N PRO A 43 67.07 6.68 -169.30
CA PRO A 43 68.15 7.57 -168.92
C PRO A 43 69.28 7.67 -169.95
N ASP A 44 69.88 8.86 -170.07
CA ASP A 44 71.00 9.14 -170.98
C ASP A 44 72.33 8.46 -170.55
N ASP A 45 73.42 8.64 -171.32
CA ASP A 45 74.76 8.10 -171.01
C ASP A 45 75.30 8.56 -169.62
N ALA A 46 74.70 9.60 -169.02
CA ALA A 46 75.01 10.10 -167.68
C ALA A 46 74.00 9.63 -166.60
N GLY A 47 73.09 8.70 -166.94
CA GLY A 47 72.08 8.12 -166.07
C GLY A 47 70.90 9.06 -165.75
N ARG A 48 70.75 10.18 -166.46
CA ARG A 48 69.70 11.17 -166.18
C ARG A 48 68.37 10.76 -166.80
N TYR A 49 67.31 10.73 -165.99
CA TYR A 49 65.93 10.53 -166.40
C TYR A 49 65.08 11.74 -166.02
N SER A 50 64.01 11.99 -166.75
CA SER A 50 63.10 13.11 -166.60
C SER A 50 61.74 12.84 -167.26
N MET A 51 60.76 12.42 -166.45
CA MET A 51 59.41 12.15 -166.93
C MET A 51 58.38 12.94 -166.15
N ASP A 52 57.39 13.43 -166.88
CA ASP A 52 56.17 13.99 -166.35
C ASP A 52 55.20 12.86 -165.98
N VAL A 53 54.97 12.65 -164.68
CA VAL A 53 54.12 11.57 -164.16
C VAL A 53 52.83 12.13 -163.59
N GLU A 54 51.71 11.71 -164.15
CA GLU A 54 50.37 12.09 -163.70
C GLU A 54 50.01 11.55 -162.31
N GLN A 55 49.01 12.12 -161.63
CA GLN A 55 48.59 11.68 -160.29
C GLN A 55 48.10 10.22 -160.30
N GLY A 56 48.53 9.44 -159.32
CA GLY A 56 48.18 8.04 -159.23
C GLY A 56 49.16 7.23 -158.41
N GLN A 57 48.85 5.95 -158.26
CA GLN A 57 49.73 5.00 -157.62
C GLN A 57 50.38 4.12 -158.68
N TYR A 58 51.71 4.04 -158.68
CA TYR A 58 52.49 3.39 -159.73
C TYR A 58 53.47 2.38 -159.15
N THR A 59 53.53 1.23 -159.79
CA THR A 59 54.57 0.21 -159.63
C THR A 59 55.76 0.63 -160.46
N VAL A 60 56.90 0.88 -159.82
CA VAL A 60 58.16 1.26 -160.46
C VAL A 60 58.99 0.01 -160.75
N THR A 61 59.44 -0.17 -162.00
CA THR A 61 60.28 -1.29 -162.43
C THR A 61 61.47 -0.77 -163.21
N LEU A 62 62.67 -1.24 -162.91
CA LEU A 62 63.91 -0.88 -163.58
C LEU A 62 64.37 -2.05 -164.47
N LEU A 63 64.58 -1.79 -165.75
CA LEU A 63 64.98 -2.79 -166.75
C LEU A 63 66.35 -2.41 -167.33
N VAL A 64 67.43 -3.11 -166.96
CA VAL A 64 68.78 -2.87 -167.47
C VAL A 64 69.10 -3.87 -168.59
N GLU A 65 69.62 -3.41 -169.73
CA GLU A 65 69.94 -4.27 -170.87
C GLU A 65 70.93 -5.39 -170.46
N GLY A 66 70.49 -6.65 -170.59
CA GLY A 66 71.23 -7.84 -170.12
C GLY A 66 70.88 -8.37 -168.73
N TYR A 67 70.00 -7.69 -167.95
CA TYR A 67 69.54 -8.14 -166.63
C TYR A 67 68.00 -8.27 -166.56
N PRO A 68 67.46 -9.16 -165.70
CA PRO A 68 66.01 -9.31 -165.52
C PRO A 68 65.36 -8.05 -164.91
N PRO A 69 64.09 -7.72 -165.24
CA PRO A 69 63.38 -6.57 -164.68
C PRO A 69 63.31 -6.62 -163.15
N SER A 70 63.67 -5.52 -162.47
CA SER A 70 63.65 -5.41 -161.00
C SER A 70 62.57 -4.44 -160.54
N HIS A 71 61.70 -4.89 -159.63
CA HIS A 71 60.66 -4.03 -159.05
C HIS A 71 61.26 -3.16 -157.94
N ALA A 72 61.26 -1.84 -158.15
CA ALA A 72 61.85 -0.87 -157.22
C ALA A 72 60.90 -0.48 -156.07
N GLY A 73 59.58 -0.66 -156.27
CA GLY A 73 58.55 -0.42 -155.26
C GLY A 73 57.32 0.29 -155.83
N VAL A 74 56.43 0.72 -154.93
CA VAL A 74 55.23 1.46 -155.29
C VAL A 74 55.37 2.90 -154.85
N ILE A 75 55.09 3.82 -155.75
CA ILE A 75 55.01 5.25 -155.45
C ILE A 75 53.57 5.71 -155.52
N THR A 76 53.23 6.73 -154.71
CA THR A 76 51.94 7.43 -154.82
C THR A 76 52.22 8.90 -155.12
N VAL A 77 51.78 9.36 -156.28
CA VAL A 77 51.84 10.77 -156.71
C VAL A 77 50.48 11.40 -156.43
N TYR A 78 50.46 12.33 -155.48
CA TYR A 78 49.30 13.16 -155.14
C TYR A 78 49.27 14.44 -155.98
N ASP A 79 48.12 15.13 -156.05
CA ASP A 79 47.97 16.37 -156.82
C ASP A 79 48.83 17.53 -156.26
N ASP A 80 49.14 17.50 -154.97
CA ASP A 80 50.03 18.44 -154.29
C ASP A 80 51.48 17.93 -154.14
N SER A 81 51.82 16.80 -154.80
CA SER A 81 53.17 16.26 -154.77
C SER A 81 54.16 17.19 -155.47
N LYS A 82 55.27 17.48 -154.79
CA LYS A 82 56.33 18.35 -155.32
C LYS A 82 57.23 17.56 -156.28
N PRO A 83 57.75 18.20 -157.36
CA PRO A 83 58.77 17.59 -158.21
C PRO A 83 59.96 17.08 -157.38
N GLY A 84 60.45 15.89 -157.70
CA GLY A 84 61.46 15.21 -156.89
C GLY A 84 62.08 14.01 -157.61
N THR A 85 62.99 13.32 -156.94
CA THR A 85 63.61 12.11 -157.48
C THR A 85 62.70 10.91 -157.27
N LEU A 86 62.83 9.88 -158.11
CA LEU A 86 62.09 8.62 -157.97
C LEU A 86 62.23 8.01 -156.56
N ASN A 87 63.38 8.22 -155.91
CA ASN A 87 63.66 7.69 -154.58
C ASN A 87 62.89 8.42 -153.47
N ASP A 88 62.61 9.72 -153.63
CA ASP A 88 61.83 10.50 -152.66
C ASP A 88 60.40 9.98 -152.55
N PHE A 89 59.82 9.58 -153.68
CA PHE A 89 58.47 9.01 -153.75
C PHE A 89 58.38 7.58 -153.22
N LEU A 90 59.48 6.82 -153.24
CA LEU A 90 59.53 5.46 -152.69
C LEU A 90 59.62 5.44 -151.15
N GLY A 91 59.84 6.58 -150.48
CA GLY A 91 60.11 6.67 -149.04
C GLY A 91 59.00 7.25 -148.14
N ALA A 92 57.82 7.62 -148.67
CA ALA A 92 56.77 8.29 -147.90
C ALA A 92 55.85 7.30 -147.11
N MET A 93 55.53 7.60 -145.84
CA MET A 93 54.63 6.81 -144.96
C MET A 93 53.13 6.96 -145.33
N THR A 94 52.31 5.93 -145.06
CA THR A 94 50.89 5.82 -145.48
C THR A 94 49.88 5.88 -144.33
N GLU A 95 48.63 6.25 -144.63
CA GLU A 95 47.53 6.58 -143.70
C GLU A 95 47.00 5.43 -142.81
N ASP A 96 47.39 4.17 -143.06
CA ASP A 96 46.90 3.00 -142.32
C ASP A 96 47.47 2.86 -140.88
N ASP A 97 48.50 3.62 -140.51
CA ASP A 97 49.20 3.45 -139.22
C ASP A 97 48.53 4.11 -137.99
N VAL A 98 47.53 5.00 -138.15
CA VAL A 98 47.08 5.93 -137.07
C VAL A 98 45.78 5.51 -136.33
N ARG A 99 44.98 4.59 -136.87
CA ARG A 99 43.63 4.25 -136.36
C ARG A 99 43.55 3.49 -135.01
N PRO A 100 44.48 2.62 -134.61
CA PRO A 100 44.36 1.82 -133.38
C PRO A 100 44.55 2.60 -132.06
N GLU A 101 45.29 3.71 -132.07
CA GLU A 101 45.72 4.36 -130.81
C GLU A 101 44.63 5.21 -130.14
N ALA A 102 43.71 5.79 -130.94
CA ALA A 102 42.64 6.65 -130.43
C ALA A 102 41.57 5.87 -129.64
N LEU A 103 41.22 4.64 -130.07
CA LEU A 103 40.25 3.80 -129.36
C LEU A 103 40.74 3.41 -127.96
N ARG A 104 42.03 3.07 -127.85
CA ARG A 104 42.64 2.63 -126.59
C ARG A 104 42.65 3.72 -125.51
N ARG A 105 42.76 4.99 -125.91
CA ARG A 105 42.68 6.14 -124.99
C ARG A 105 41.25 6.41 -124.52
N PHE A 106 40.25 6.19 -125.37
CA PHE A 106 38.84 6.33 -125.02
C PHE A 106 38.38 5.24 -124.03
N GLU A 107 38.77 3.99 -124.25
CA GLU A 107 38.48 2.88 -123.34
C GLU A 107 39.06 3.12 -121.93
N ALA A 108 40.30 3.60 -121.83
CA ALA A 108 40.93 3.93 -120.54
C ALA A 108 40.19 5.06 -119.78
N MET A 109 39.62 6.03 -120.51
CA MET A 109 38.82 7.10 -119.89
C MET A 109 37.49 6.58 -119.34
N VAL A 110 36.80 5.71 -120.07
CA VAL A 110 35.54 5.10 -119.62
C VAL A 110 35.77 4.23 -118.37
N GLU A 111 36.87 3.47 -118.35
CA GLU A 111 37.27 2.67 -117.18
C GLU A 111 37.55 3.55 -115.95
N GLU A 112 38.24 4.69 -116.14
CA GLU A 112 38.52 5.65 -115.08
C GLU A 112 37.24 6.34 -114.56
N VAL A 113 36.30 6.72 -115.43
CA VAL A 113 35.00 7.25 -115.01
C VAL A 113 34.19 6.20 -114.25
N ALA A 114 34.23 4.93 -114.66
CA ALA A 114 33.57 3.84 -113.95
C ALA A 114 34.20 3.61 -112.56
N ARG A 115 35.52 3.71 -112.44
CA ARG A 115 36.25 3.66 -111.16
C ARG A 115 35.81 4.80 -110.24
N GLN A 116 35.80 6.03 -110.73
CA GLN A 116 35.38 7.21 -109.97
C GLN A 116 33.92 7.13 -109.52
N ALA A 117 33.01 6.63 -110.37
CA ALA A 117 31.62 6.40 -110.00
C ALA A 117 31.47 5.34 -108.90
N SER A 118 32.25 4.26 -108.95
CA SER A 118 32.27 3.23 -107.90
C SER A 118 32.77 3.80 -106.56
N GLU A 119 33.81 4.63 -106.60
CA GLU A 119 34.34 5.31 -105.41
C GLU A 119 33.35 6.30 -104.81
N ALA A 120 32.67 7.10 -105.65
CA ALA A 120 31.62 8.00 -105.20
C ALA A 120 30.47 7.24 -104.52
N SER A 121 30.05 6.10 -105.08
CA SER A 121 29.04 5.23 -104.48
C SER A 121 29.49 4.69 -103.11
N ARG A 122 30.72 4.17 -103.01
CA ARG A 122 31.29 3.69 -101.74
C ARG A 122 31.36 4.81 -100.70
N ASN A 123 31.80 6.00 -101.09
CA ASN A 123 31.89 7.16 -100.20
C ASN A 123 30.50 7.60 -99.72
N ALA A 124 29.48 7.61 -100.59
CA ALA A 124 28.12 7.91 -100.21
C ALA A 124 27.56 6.89 -99.20
N THR A 125 27.82 5.60 -99.40
CA THR A 125 27.46 4.55 -98.43
C THR A 125 28.18 4.75 -97.09
N ALA A 126 29.49 5.03 -97.10
CA ALA A 126 30.26 5.28 -95.89
C ALA A 126 29.76 6.52 -95.13
N ALA A 127 29.41 7.60 -95.84
CA ALA A 127 28.82 8.80 -95.26
C ALA A 127 27.43 8.51 -94.65
N GLY A 128 26.60 7.71 -95.32
CA GLY A 128 25.32 7.24 -94.78
C GLY A 128 25.49 6.46 -93.47
N GLN A 129 26.40 5.48 -93.46
CA GLN A 129 26.74 4.71 -92.26
C GLN A 129 27.30 5.58 -91.13
N ALA A 130 28.15 6.56 -91.44
CA ALA A 130 28.68 7.49 -90.44
C ALA A 130 27.57 8.38 -89.84
N SER A 131 26.61 8.82 -90.65
CA SER A 131 25.43 9.56 -90.18
C SER A 131 24.57 8.71 -89.24
N GLU A 132 24.29 7.46 -89.60
CA GLU A 132 23.53 6.51 -88.75
C GLU A 132 24.25 6.23 -87.42
N GLN A 133 25.59 6.09 -87.45
CA GLN A 133 26.40 5.94 -86.24
C GLN A 133 26.36 7.19 -85.35
N ALA A 134 26.39 8.39 -85.94
CA ALA A 134 26.26 9.64 -85.20
C ALA A 134 24.87 9.78 -84.56
N GLN A 135 23.80 9.43 -85.28
CA GLN A 135 22.43 9.41 -84.74
C GLN A 135 22.30 8.40 -83.59
N THR A 136 22.86 7.20 -83.74
CA THR A 136 22.89 6.18 -82.70
C THR A 136 23.66 6.67 -81.46
N SER A 137 24.79 7.36 -81.67
CA SER A 137 25.59 7.91 -80.59
C SER A 137 24.86 9.03 -79.84
N ALA A 138 24.16 9.91 -80.56
CA ALA A 138 23.32 10.95 -79.96
C ALA A 138 22.17 10.35 -79.13
N ALA A 139 21.50 9.30 -79.65
CA ALA A 139 20.46 8.59 -78.93
C ALA A 139 21.00 7.93 -77.64
N ARG A 140 22.18 7.30 -77.70
CA ARG A 140 22.87 6.75 -76.52
C ARG A 140 23.22 7.81 -75.48
N ALA A 141 23.68 8.98 -75.92
CA ALA A 141 23.98 10.11 -75.03
C ALA A 141 22.71 10.61 -74.32
N GLY A 142 21.60 10.77 -75.04
CA GLY A 142 20.31 11.17 -74.43
C GLY A 142 19.75 10.13 -73.46
N ALA A 143 19.89 8.84 -73.77
CA ALA A 143 19.54 7.76 -72.85
C ALA A 143 20.42 7.78 -71.59
N SER A 144 21.73 8.02 -71.74
CA SER A 144 22.67 8.14 -70.62
C SER A 144 22.38 9.36 -69.74
N GLU A 145 22.01 10.51 -70.33
CA GLU A 145 21.58 11.70 -69.58
C GLU A 145 20.32 11.41 -68.75
N THR A 146 19.34 10.71 -69.34
CA THR A 146 18.11 10.32 -68.65
C THR A 146 18.41 9.36 -67.49
N ALA A 147 19.26 8.36 -67.71
CA ALA A 147 19.68 7.42 -66.67
C ALA A 147 20.41 8.13 -65.51
N ALA A 148 21.24 9.13 -65.81
CA ALA A 148 21.92 9.94 -64.79
C ALA A 148 20.91 10.74 -63.94
N LYS A 149 19.92 11.40 -64.56
CA LYS A 149 18.85 12.13 -63.83
C LYS A 149 17.99 11.20 -62.97
N THR A 150 17.68 10.01 -63.47
CA THR A 150 16.98 8.98 -62.68
C THR A 150 17.82 8.55 -61.48
N SER A 151 19.13 8.34 -61.66
CA SER A 151 20.04 7.96 -60.58
C SER A 151 20.16 9.05 -59.52
N GLU A 152 20.23 10.33 -59.93
CA GLU A 152 20.20 11.49 -59.02
C GLU A 152 18.93 11.51 -58.17
N THR A 153 17.77 11.25 -58.79
CA THR A 153 16.49 11.20 -58.09
C THR A 153 16.44 10.03 -57.09
N GLN A 154 16.91 8.85 -57.47
CA GLN A 154 16.98 7.68 -56.58
C GLN A 154 17.92 7.91 -55.39
N ALA A 155 19.05 8.59 -55.62
CA ALA A 155 19.96 8.98 -54.54
C ALA A 155 19.30 9.96 -53.57
N ALA A 156 18.56 10.95 -54.07
CA ALA A 156 17.80 11.88 -53.24
C ALA A 156 16.71 11.17 -52.41
N SER A 157 15.96 10.25 -53.00
CA SER A 157 14.98 9.42 -52.27
C SER A 157 15.65 8.58 -51.18
N SER A 158 16.76 7.91 -51.50
CA SER A 158 17.52 7.10 -50.54
C SER A 158 18.04 7.92 -49.37
N ALA A 159 18.49 9.16 -49.62
CA ALA A 159 18.89 10.10 -48.57
C ALA A 159 17.70 10.49 -47.67
N GLY A 160 16.51 10.68 -48.25
CA GLY A 160 15.27 10.92 -47.51
C GLY A 160 14.89 9.74 -46.62
N ASP A 161 14.92 8.52 -47.15
CA ASP A 161 14.62 7.28 -46.42
C ASP A 161 15.61 7.06 -45.26
N ALA A 162 16.90 7.37 -45.47
CA ALA A 162 17.91 7.32 -44.42
C ALA A 162 17.62 8.34 -43.30
N GLY A 163 17.20 9.56 -43.66
CA GLY A 163 16.79 10.59 -42.70
C GLY A 163 15.55 10.20 -41.88
N ALA A 164 14.55 9.61 -42.54
CA ALA A 164 13.36 9.07 -41.89
C ALA A 164 13.72 7.94 -40.92
N SER A 165 14.61 7.03 -41.34
CA SER A 165 15.10 5.92 -40.51
C SER A 165 15.87 6.42 -39.28
N ALA A 166 16.72 7.44 -39.42
CA ALA A 166 17.42 8.06 -38.30
C ALA A 166 16.44 8.71 -37.29
N THR A 167 15.39 9.37 -37.79
CA THR A 167 14.33 9.96 -36.94
C THR A 167 13.56 8.87 -36.18
N ALA A 168 13.22 7.77 -36.85
CA ALA A 168 12.55 6.64 -36.23
C ALA A 168 13.42 5.95 -35.16
N ALA A 169 14.72 5.85 -35.38
CA ALA A 169 15.68 5.33 -34.40
C ALA A 169 15.75 6.22 -33.15
N ALA A 170 15.86 7.54 -33.33
CA ALA A 170 15.86 8.49 -32.21
C ALA A 170 14.55 8.48 -31.41
N ALA A 171 13.40 8.33 -32.10
CA ALA A 171 12.11 8.16 -31.44
C ALA A 171 12.04 6.86 -30.62
N SER A 172 12.60 5.78 -31.16
CA SER A 172 12.68 4.47 -30.48
C SER A 172 13.58 4.51 -29.25
N GLU A 173 14.71 5.21 -29.31
CA GLU A 173 15.60 5.44 -28.17
C GLU A 173 14.86 6.20 -27.04
N LYS A 174 14.15 7.27 -27.40
CA LYS A 174 13.35 8.04 -26.43
C LYS A 174 12.25 7.18 -25.80
N ALA A 175 11.58 6.34 -26.59
CA ALA A 175 10.56 5.42 -26.09
C ALA A 175 11.17 4.39 -25.13
N ALA A 176 12.32 3.81 -25.46
CA ALA A 176 13.04 2.87 -24.60
C ALA A 176 13.46 3.52 -23.27
N ALA A 177 13.96 4.77 -23.31
CA ALA A 177 14.30 5.53 -22.10
C ALA A 177 13.06 5.80 -21.23
N ALA A 178 11.91 6.13 -21.82
CA ALA A 178 10.65 6.31 -21.10
C ALA A 178 10.17 4.99 -20.46
N SER A 179 10.26 3.87 -21.18
CA SER A 179 9.95 2.54 -20.63
C SER A 179 10.88 2.16 -19.47
N ALA A 180 12.17 2.46 -19.56
CA ALA A 180 13.12 2.23 -18.48
C ALA A 180 12.79 3.08 -17.23
N ALA A 181 12.38 4.33 -17.41
CA ALA A 181 11.93 5.19 -16.31
C ALA A 181 10.64 4.65 -15.65
N ALA A 182 9.67 4.20 -16.45
CA ALA A 182 8.45 3.59 -15.95
C ALA A 182 8.73 2.30 -15.14
N ALA A 183 9.70 1.48 -15.57
CA ALA A 183 10.14 0.30 -14.83
C ALA A 183 10.72 0.66 -13.46
N LYS A 184 11.57 1.69 -13.36
CA LYS A 184 12.11 2.17 -12.07
C LYS A 184 11.02 2.70 -11.13
N ILE A 185 10.02 3.38 -11.67
CA ILE A 185 8.86 3.83 -10.89
C ILE A 185 8.08 2.62 -10.38
N SER A 186 7.88 1.60 -11.22
CA SER A 186 7.20 0.36 -10.83
C SER A 186 7.96 -0.39 -9.73
N GLU A 187 9.28 -0.47 -9.81
CA GLU A 187 10.14 -1.04 -8.76
C GLU A 187 9.99 -0.28 -7.43
N THR A 188 9.98 1.06 -7.48
CA THR A 188 9.77 1.91 -6.29
C THR A 188 8.38 1.70 -5.69
N ASN A 189 7.34 1.59 -6.52
CA ASN A 189 5.97 1.32 -6.07
C ASN A 189 5.86 -0.08 -5.43
N ALA A 190 6.55 -1.08 -5.97
CA ALA A 190 6.61 -2.42 -5.41
C ALA A 190 7.31 -2.42 -4.04
N ALA A 191 8.45 -1.73 -3.91
CA ALA A 191 9.17 -1.59 -2.64
C ALA A 191 8.33 -0.86 -1.57
N THR A 192 7.61 0.19 -1.97
CA THR A 192 6.67 0.91 -1.10
C THR A 192 5.54 0.00 -0.64
N SER A 193 4.93 -0.76 -1.56
CA SER A 193 3.86 -1.71 -1.24
C SER A 193 4.33 -2.80 -0.28
N ALA A 194 5.54 -3.32 -0.45
CA ALA A 194 6.14 -4.29 0.46
C ALA A 194 6.35 -3.72 1.87
N SER A 195 6.81 -2.46 1.96
CA SER A 195 6.99 -1.77 3.25
C SER A 195 5.67 -1.56 3.97
N THR A 196 4.62 -1.15 3.24
CA THR A 196 3.26 -1.01 3.79
C THR A 196 2.72 -2.35 4.30
N ALA A 197 2.90 -3.43 3.54
CA ALA A 197 2.48 -4.77 3.96
C ALA A 197 3.21 -5.24 5.23
N ALA A 198 4.51 -4.98 5.35
CA ALA A 198 5.29 -5.30 6.55
C ALA A 198 4.82 -4.50 7.78
N ALA A 199 4.49 -3.22 7.61
CA ALA A 199 3.93 -2.38 8.67
C ALA A 199 2.54 -2.90 9.11
N SER A 200 1.68 -3.28 8.17
CA SER A 200 0.37 -3.88 8.47
C SER A 200 0.50 -5.21 9.21
N ALA A 201 1.46 -6.06 8.83
CA ALA A 201 1.73 -7.32 9.54
C ALA A 201 2.19 -7.07 10.98
N THR A 202 3.05 -6.07 11.19
CA THR A 202 3.50 -5.66 12.53
C THR A 202 2.32 -5.17 13.37
N ALA A 203 1.48 -4.30 12.82
CA ALA A 203 0.27 -3.83 13.51
C ALA A 203 -0.67 -4.98 13.91
N ALA A 204 -0.90 -5.93 13.01
CA ALA A 204 -1.71 -7.12 13.29
C ALA A 204 -1.11 -7.97 14.43
N SER A 205 0.22 -8.14 14.47
CA SER A 205 0.90 -8.87 15.54
C SER A 205 0.78 -8.18 16.91
N SER A 206 0.82 -6.85 16.95
CA SER A 206 0.59 -6.06 18.16
C SER A 206 -0.84 -6.22 18.65
N SER A 207 -1.84 -6.07 17.77
CA SER A 207 -3.25 -6.26 18.12
C SER A 207 -3.54 -7.68 18.62
N ALA A 208 -2.92 -8.71 18.05
CA ALA A 208 -3.03 -10.08 18.54
C ALA A 208 -2.46 -10.24 19.96
N SER A 209 -1.34 -9.58 20.25
CA SER A 209 -0.73 -9.57 21.59
C SER A 209 -1.60 -8.85 22.62
N GLU A 210 -2.18 -7.71 22.25
CA GLU A 210 -3.14 -6.97 23.09
C GLU A 210 -4.38 -7.80 23.41
N ALA A 211 -4.94 -8.50 22.41
CA ALA A 211 -6.06 -9.40 22.60
C ALA A 211 -5.73 -10.55 23.55
N SER A 212 -4.53 -11.15 23.43
CA SER A 212 -4.06 -12.18 24.34
C SER A 212 -3.93 -11.66 25.78
N ASN A 213 -3.43 -10.44 25.97
CA ASN A 213 -3.35 -9.80 27.29
C ASN A 213 -4.75 -9.55 27.89
N HIS A 214 -5.71 -9.10 27.07
CA HIS A 214 -7.10 -8.91 27.52
C HIS A 214 -7.75 -10.23 27.93
N ALA A 215 -7.51 -11.32 27.20
CA ALA A 215 -7.99 -12.64 27.56
C ALA A 215 -7.42 -13.09 28.93
N ALA A 216 -6.11 -12.94 29.14
CA ALA A 216 -5.48 -13.28 30.42
C ALA A 216 -5.99 -12.42 31.60
N ALA A 217 -6.25 -11.12 31.36
CA ALA A 217 -6.85 -10.24 32.34
C ALA A 217 -8.31 -10.65 32.66
N SER A 218 -9.05 -11.12 31.66
CA SER A 218 -10.41 -11.65 31.83
C SER A 218 -10.40 -12.94 32.67
N ASP A 219 -9.49 -13.87 32.40
CA ASP A 219 -9.33 -15.11 33.18
C ASP A 219 -8.96 -14.81 34.65
N THR A 220 -8.09 -13.83 34.87
CA THR A 220 -7.74 -13.35 36.22
C THR A 220 -8.97 -12.78 36.92
N SER A 221 -9.75 -11.96 36.23
CA SER A 221 -10.99 -11.37 36.78
C SER A 221 -12.03 -12.43 37.13
N ALA A 222 -12.19 -13.46 36.28
CA ALA A 222 -13.06 -14.59 36.54
C ALA A 222 -12.61 -15.38 37.78
N SER A 223 -11.31 -15.59 37.94
CA SER A 223 -10.74 -16.27 39.11
C SER A 223 -10.98 -15.49 40.41
N LEU A 224 -10.82 -14.17 40.38
CA LEU A 224 -11.13 -13.30 41.53
C LEU A 224 -12.62 -13.32 41.88
N ALA A 225 -13.50 -13.32 40.88
CA ALA A 225 -14.94 -13.44 41.09
C ALA A 225 -15.32 -14.77 41.76
N ALA A 226 -14.71 -15.88 41.33
CA ALA A 226 -14.91 -17.20 41.94
C ALA A 226 -14.42 -17.26 43.40
N GLN A 227 -13.27 -16.65 43.70
CA GLN A 227 -12.77 -16.53 45.08
C GLN A 227 -13.71 -15.69 45.95
N SER A 228 -14.20 -14.56 45.43
CA SER A 228 -15.16 -13.71 46.13
C SER A 228 -16.47 -14.44 46.42
N SER A 229 -16.97 -15.24 45.47
CA SER A 229 -18.16 -16.07 45.67
C SER A 229 -17.93 -17.11 46.77
N THR A 230 -16.78 -17.78 46.77
CA THR A 230 -16.40 -18.75 47.81
C THR A 230 -16.29 -18.09 49.18
N ALA A 231 -15.66 -16.91 49.26
CA ALA A 231 -15.54 -16.15 50.50
C ALA A 231 -16.90 -15.69 51.04
N ALA A 232 -17.81 -15.27 50.16
CA ALA A 232 -19.19 -14.92 50.50
C ALA A 232 -19.96 -16.13 51.04
N GLY A 233 -19.84 -17.30 50.39
CA GLY A 233 -20.42 -18.56 50.87
C GLY A 233 -19.92 -18.93 52.27
N ALA A 234 -18.61 -18.87 52.49
CA ALA A 234 -18.02 -19.14 53.80
C ALA A 234 -18.47 -18.13 54.88
N ALA A 235 -18.69 -16.87 54.51
CA ALA A 235 -19.23 -15.85 55.41
C ALA A 235 -20.70 -16.12 55.77
N ALA A 236 -21.51 -16.57 54.80
CA ALA A 236 -22.90 -16.98 55.05
C ALA A 236 -22.97 -18.16 56.02
N THR A 237 -22.18 -19.22 55.81
CA THR A 237 -22.12 -20.37 56.75
C THR A 237 -21.70 -19.93 58.15
N ARG A 238 -20.68 -19.05 58.27
CA ARG A 238 -20.28 -18.52 59.58
C ARG A 238 -21.40 -17.73 60.26
N ALA A 239 -22.21 -17.01 59.49
CA ALA A 239 -23.35 -16.28 60.03
C ALA A 239 -24.47 -17.23 60.50
N GLU A 240 -24.77 -18.28 59.74
CA GLU A 240 -25.70 -19.34 60.13
C GLU A 240 -25.25 -20.06 61.41
N ASP A 241 -23.97 -20.44 61.49
CA ASP A 241 -23.38 -21.06 62.68
C ASP A 241 -23.46 -20.13 63.90
N ALA A 242 -23.19 -18.84 63.71
CA ALA A 242 -23.26 -17.85 64.78
C ALA A 242 -24.71 -17.66 65.27
N ALA A 243 -25.68 -17.62 64.35
CA ALA A 243 -27.10 -17.55 64.68
C ALA A 243 -27.54 -18.79 65.46
N LYS A 244 -27.15 -19.98 65.02
CA LYS A 244 -27.47 -21.24 65.71
C LYS A 244 -26.89 -21.29 67.12
N ARG A 245 -25.63 -20.87 67.31
CA ARG A 245 -25.03 -20.76 68.64
C ARG A 245 -25.78 -19.77 69.53
N ALA A 246 -26.27 -18.66 68.97
CA ALA A 246 -27.07 -17.70 69.71
C ALA A 246 -28.42 -18.28 70.15
N GLU A 247 -29.08 -19.05 69.27
CA GLU A 247 -30.29 -19.82 69.61
C GLU A 247 -30.01 -20.85 70.72
N ASP A 248 -28.94 -21.65 70.58
CA ASP A 248 -28.55 -22.65 71.58
C ASP A 248 -28.27 -22.02 72.96
N ILE A 249 -27.58 -20.87 72.98
CA ILE A 249 -27.32 -20.13 74.23
C ILE A 249 -28.62 -19.61 74.82
N ALA A 250 -29.53 -19.08 74.01
CA ALA A 250 -30.81 -18.58 74.49
C ALA A 250 -31.66 -19.70 75.11
N ASP A 251 -31.64 -20.90 74.51
CA ASP A 251 -32.34 -22.09 75.02
C ASP A 251 -31.75 -22.56 76.36
N VAL A 252 -30.41 -22.66 76.46
CA VAL A 252 -29.73 -23.06 77.71
C VAL A 252 -29.92 -22.03 78.83
N ILE A 253 -30.06 -20.74 78.50
CA ILE A 253 -30.27 -19.67 79.47
C ILE A 253 -31.71 -19.65 80.01
N SER A 254 -32.66 -20.45 79.46
CA SER A 254 -34.05 -20.59 79.91
C SER A 254 -34.26 -20.09 81.35
N LEU A 255 -34.67 -18.82 81.43
CA LEU A 255 -34.67 -18.05 82.67
C LEU A 255 -35.87 -18.48 83.51
N GLU A 256 -35.71 -19.60 84.19
CA GLU A 256 -36.69 -20.07 85.16
C GLU A 256 -36.53 -19.33 86.49
N ASP A 257 -37.63 -19.18 87.21
CA ASP A 257 -37.61 -18.66 88.57
C ASP A 257 -36.82 -19.60 89.48
N ALA A 258 -36.02 -19.05 90.40
CA ALA A 258 -35.30 -19.90 91.34
C ALA A 258 -36.27 -20.60 92.29
N SER A 259 -35.93 -21.84 92.65
CA SER A 259 -36.61 -22.59 93.69
C SER A 259 -35.61 -22.98 94.79
N LEU A 260 -36.10 -23.63 95.85
CA LEU A 260 -35.24 -24.13 96.92
C LEU A 260 -34.29 -25.26 96.45
N THR A 261 -34.55 -25.87 95.30
CA THR A 261 -33.77 -27.01 94.76
C THR A 261 -33.18 -26.75 93.38
N LYS A 262 -33.55 -25.65 92.71
CA LYS A 262 -33.07 -25.26 91.38
C LYS A 262 -32.63 -23.80 91.36
N LYS A 263 -31.43 -23.54 90.84
CA LYS A 263 -30.96 -22.17 90.61
C LYS A 263 -31.78 -21.52 89.49
N GLY A 264 -32.18 -20.27 89.67
CA GLY A 264 -32.93 -19.48 88.70
C GLY A 264 -32.78 -17.98 88.97
N ILE A 265 -33.59 -17.16 88.30
CA ILE A 265 -33.66 -15.71 88.56
C ILE A 265 -34.74 -15.41 89.61
N VAL A 266 -34.50 -14.47 90.52
CA VAL A 266 -35.52 -13.98 91.48
C VAL A 266 -35.33 -12.48 91.65
N LYS A 267 -36.44 -11.75 91.71
CA LYS A 267 -36.41 -10.32 91.96
C LYS A 267 -36.28 -10.07 93.47
N LEU A 268 -35.32 -9.23 93.84
CA LEU A 268 -34.98 -8.95 95.24
C LEU A 268 -35.84 -7.81 95.81
N SER A 269 -36.30 -7.95 97.06
CA SER A 269 -37.00 -6.91 97.81
C SER A 269 -36.28 -6.58 99.12
N SER A 270 -36.14 -5.29 99.41
CA SER A 270 -35.60 -4.81 100.70
C SER A 270 -36.68 -4.24 101.63
N ALA A 271 -37.96 -4.43 101.29
CA ALA A 271 -39.05 -4.09 102.19
C ALA A 271 -39.04 -5.03 103.41
N THR A 272 -39.21 -4.45 104.60
CA THR A 272 -39.20 -5.18 105.89
C THR A 272 -40.59 -5.68 106.30
N ASP A 273 -41.60 -5.30 105.55
CA ASP A 273 -43.03 -5.54 105.72
C ASP A 273 -43.66 -6.14 104.46
N SER A 274 -42.88 -6.85 103.64
CA SER A 274 -43.36 -7.40 102.38
C SER A 274 -44.19 -8.67 102.59
N ASP A 275 -45.43 -8.67 102.07
CA ASP A 275 -46.29 -9.86 102.00
C ASP A 275 -46.07 -10.69 100.71
N SER A 276 -45.03 -10.38 99.92
CA SER A 276 -44.81 -11.03 98.62
C SER A 276 -44.04 -12.34 98.75
N GLU A 277 -44.66 -13.43 98.30
CA GLU A 277 -44.01 -14.76 98.23
C GLU A 277 -43.18 -14.97 96.95
N ALA A 278 -43.27 -14.05 95.98
CA ALA A 278 -42.57 -14.14 94.69
C ALA A 278 -41.22 -13.39 94.67
N LEU A 279 -40.91 -12.63 95.72
CA LEU A 279 -39.68 -11.83 95.82
C LEU A 279 -38.80 -12.38 96.93
N ALA A 280 -37.50 -12.50 96.68
CA ALA A 280 -36.56 -12.88 97.72
C ALA A 280 -36.18 -11.68 98.59
N ALA A 281 -36.24 -11.83 99.91
CA ALA A 281 -35.79 -10.81 100.86
C ALA A 281 -34.28 -10.58 100.73
N THR A 282 -33.84 -9.33 100.76
CA THR A 282 -32.41 -9.01 100.77
C THR A 282 -31.80 -9.21 102.15
N PRO A 283 -30.46 -9.44 102.23
CA PRO A 283 -29.74 -9.40 103.51
C PRO A 283 -29.97 -8.10 104.29
N LYS A 284 -30.26 -6.98 103.60
CA LYS A 284 -30.60 -5.70 104.24
C LYS A 284 -31.94 -5.79 104.98
N ALA A 285 -33.01 -6.28 104.33
CA ALA A 285 -34.31 -6.44 104.98
C ALA A 285 -34.22 -7.40 106.17
N VAL A 286 -33.58 -8.57 105.99
CA VAL A 286 -33.39 -9.56 107.06
C VAL A 286 -32.61 -8.97 108.23
N LYS A 287 -31.54 -8.21 107.97
CA LYS A 287 -30.75 -7.54 109.01
C LYS A 287 -31.59 -6.52 109.78
N THR A 288 -32.38 -5.70 109.10
CA THR A 288 -33.24 -4.71 109.76
C THR A 288 -34.28 -5.40 110.64
N VAL A 289 -35.00 -6.40 110.13
CA VAL A 289 -36.00 -7.17 110.90
C VAL A 289 -35.36 -7.85 112.11
N MET A 290 -34.20 -8.50 111.93
CA MET A 290 -33.48 -9.12 113.06
C MET A 290 -33.01 -8.11 114.10
N GLY A 291 -32.60 -6.91 113.68
CA GLY A 291 -32.26 -5.82 114.57
C GLY A 291 -33.45 -5.37 115.42
N GLU A 292 -34.63 -5.22 114.81
CA GLU A 292 -35.86 -4.87 115.52
C GLU A 292 -36.30 -5.99 116.49
N VAL A 293 -36.28 -7.26 116.05
CA VAL A 293 -36.65 -8.41 116.88
C VAL A 293 -35.76 -8.51 118.13
N GLN A 294 -34.46 -8.22 118.02
CA GLN A 294 -33.53 -8.22 119.16
C GLN A 294 -33.81 -7.14 120.21
N THR A 295 -34.60 -6.10 119.88
CA THR A 295 -35.00 -5.05 120.84
C THR A 295 -36.29 -5.36 121.60
N LYS A 296 -37.02 -6.42 121.22
CA LYS A 296 -38.25 -6.84 121.89
C LYS A 296 -37.90 -7.57 123.18
N ALA A 297 -38.74 -7.41 124.21
CA ALA A 297 -38.57 -8.13 125.47
C ALA A 297 -38.71 -9.66 125.25
N PRO A 298 -37.99 -10.50 126.01
CA PRO A 298 -38.21 -11.94 125.98
C PRO A 298 -39.68 -12.29 126.25
N LEU A 299 -40.19 -13.30 125.56
CA LEU A 299 -41.57 -13.75 125.73
C LEU A 299 -41.81 -14.26 127.15
N ASP A 300 -40.82 -14.97 127.71
CA ASP A 300 -40.86 -15.52 129.06
C ASP A 300 -40.25 -14.54 130.06
N SER A 301 -41.04 -14.14 131.06
CA SER A 301 -40.64 -13.32 132.21
C SER A 301 -39.85 -12.05 131.85
N PRO A 302 -40.45 -11.09 131.12
CA PRO A 302 -39.76 -9.88 130.70
C PRO A 302 -39.36 -9.00 131.91
N ALA A 303 -38.13 -8.51 131.91
CA ALA A 303 -37.71 -7.45 132.82
C ALA A 303 -38.18 -6.10 132.28
N LEU A 304 -39.09 -5.43 132.97
CA LEU A 304 -39.61 -4.11 132.59
C LEU A 304 -38.72 -3.01 133.18
N THR A 305 -38.09 -2.20 132.33
CA THR A 305 -37.27 -1.04 132.73
C THR A 305 -37.93 0.29 132.31
N GLY A 306 -37.66 1.39 133.02
CA GLY A 306 -38.24 2.70 132.73
C GLY A 306 -39.58 2.93 133.43
N THR A 307 -40.54 3.59 132.75
CA THR A 307 -41.91 3.83 133.24
C THR A 307 -42.92 3.01 132.43
N PRO A 308 -42.99 1.68 132.61
CA PRO A 308 -43.96 0.86 131.91
C PRO A 308 -45.38 1.29 132.28
N THR A 309 -46.24 1.46 131.28
CA THR A 309 -47.66 1.68 131.49
C THR A 309 -48.38 0.35 131.49
N ALA A 310 -49.23 0.13 132.48
CA ALA A 310 -50.18 -0.98 132.50
C ALA A 310 -51.59 -0.39 132.70
N PRO A 311 -52.65 -1.03 132.19
CA PRO A 311 -54.01 -0.65 132.50
C PRO A 311 -54.21 -0.66 134.03
N THR A 312 -54.74 0.42 134.60
CA THR A 312 -55.01 0.51 136.04
C THR A 312 -56.18 -0.41 136.40
N PRO A 313 -55.99 -1.42 137.28
CA PRO A 313 -57.07 -2.27 137.72
C PRO A 313 -58.14 -1.47 138.49
N GLU A 314 -59.38 -1.94 138.44
CA GLU A 314 -60.46 -1.45 139.31
C GLU A 314 -60.11 -1.65 140.78
N THR A 315 -60.56 -0.76 141.68
CA THR A 315 -60.20 -0.84 143.11
C THR A 315 -60.73 -2.09 143.83
N THR A 316 -61.53 -2.94 143.19
CA THR A 316 -61.98 -4.23 143.71
C THR A 316 -61.14 -5.42 143.24
N ALA A 317 -60.12 -5.21 142.40
CA ALA A 317 -59.31 -6.26 141.82
C ALA A 317 -58.51 -7.07 142.86
N ALA A 318 -58.39 -8.39 142.63
CA ALA A 318 -57.76 -9.35 143.53
C ALA A 318 -56.99 -10.48 142.79
N GLY A 319 -56.74 -10.33 141.48
CA GLY A 319 -56.06 -11.31 140.65
C GLY A 319 -54.55 -11.08 140.53
N ILE A 320 -53.98 -11.51 139.40
CA ILE A 320 -52.56 -11.35 139.06
C ILE A 320 -52.28 -10.08 138.25
N GLU A 321 -53.19 -9.10 138.29
CA GLU A 321 -53.01 -7.85 137.56
C GLU A 321 -51.77 -7.08 138.05
N ILE A 322 -51.16 -6.32 137.16
CA ILE A 322 -50.07 -5.41 137.55
C ILE A 322 -50.69 -4.28 138.40
N ALA A 323 -50.39 -4.27 139.69
CA ALA A 323 -50.79 -3.20 140.59
C ALA A 323 -50.12 -1.88 140.16
N THR A 324 -50.87 -1.00 139.50
CA THR A 324 -50.35 0.30 139.06
C THR A 324 -50.24 1.26 140.25
N ALA A 325 -49.40 2.28 140.12
CA ALA A 325 -49.28 3.33 141.14
C ALA A 325 -50.63 4.00 141.44
N ALA A 326 -51.49 4.16 140.43
CA ALA A 326 -52.85 4.70 140.60
C ALA A 326 -53.75 3.76 141.43
N PHE A 327 -53.69 2.44 141.18
CA PHE A 327 -54.43 1.45 141.97
C PHE A 327 -53.98 1.45 143.44
N VAL A 328 -52.67 1.47 143.69
CA VAL A 328 -52.12 1.54 145.07
C VAL A 328 -52.53 2.83 145.75
N ALA A 329 -52.41 3.98 145.08
CA ALA A 329 -52.82 5.27 145.64
C ALA A 329 -54.32 5.31 146.01
N ALA A 330 -55.19 4.77 145.15
CA ALA A 330 -56.63 4.70 145.42
C ALA A 330 -56.96 3.81 146.63
N LYS A 331 -56.29 2.66 146.77
CA LYS A 331 -56.45 1.77 147.95
C LYS A 331 -55.99 2.42 149.25
N VAL A 332 -54.86 3.13 149.22
CA VAL A 332 -54.37 3.88 150.39
C VAL A 332 -55.35 4.98 150.79
N ALA A 333 -55.92 5.70 149.82
CA ALA A 333 -56.92 6.73 150.09
C ALA A 333 -58.19 6.16 150.74
N GLN A 334 -58.69 5.00 150.29
CA GLN A 334 -59.83 4.32 150.94
C GLN A 334 -59.53 3.95 152.40
N LEU A 335 -58.32 3.48 152.71
CA LEU A 335 -57.93 3.11 154.07
C LEU A 335 -57.89 4.34 155.02
N VAL A 336 -57.32 5.45 154.55
CA VAL A 336 -57.22 6.69 155.35
C VAL A 336 -58.61 7.32 155.57
N GLY A 337 -59.50 7.25 154.58
CA GLY A 337 -60.85 7.82 154.65
C GLY A 337 -61.74 7.24 155.75
N SER A 338 -61.51 6.02 156.21
CA SER A 338 -62.30 5.37 157.29
C SER A 338 -61.83 5.71 158.71
N ALA A 339 -60.69 6.38 158.87
CA ALA A 339 -60.12 6.70 160.19
C ALA A 339 -60.88 7.76 161.02
N PRO A 340 -61.50 8.81 160.44
CA PRO A 340 -62.17 9.87 161.22
C PRO A 340 -63.37 9.39 162.03
N GLU A 341 -64.21 8.50 161.46
CA GLU A 341 -65.40 7.96 162.14
C GLU A 341 -65.02 7.12 163.37
N ALA A 342 -63.94 6.32 163.25
CA ALA A 342 -63.40 5.56 164.37
C ALA A 342 -62.85 6.46 165.49
N LEU A 343 -62.22 7.59 165.16
CA LEU A 343 -61.73 8.56 166.14
C LEU A 343 -62.88 9.30 166.85
N ASP A 344 -63.98 9.56 166.14
CA ASP A 344 -65.17 10.21 166.72
C ASP A 344 -65.85 9.33 167.77
N THR A 345 -66.01 8.02 167.48
CA THR A 345 -66.56 7.05 168.47
C THR A 345 -65.70 6.92 169.74
N LEU A 346 -64.37 6.97 169.61
CA LEU A 346 -63.45 6.98 170.76
C LEU A 346 -63.61 8.25 171.61
N LYS A 347 -63.87 9.39 170.97
CA LYS A 347 -64.14 10.66 171.67
C LYS A 347 -65.48 10.62 172.41
N GLU A 348 -66.54 10.09 171.79
CA GLU A 348 -67.83 9.91 172.46
C GLU A 348 -67.73 9.00 173.69
N LEU A 349 -66.97 7.90 173.61
CA LEU A 349 -66.73 7.03 174.77
C LEU A 349 -65.96 7.74 175.89
N ALA A 350 -64.95 8.54 175.55
CA ALA A 350 -64.15 9.28 176.53
C ALA A 350 -65.00 10.35 177.26
N ASP A 351 -65.84 11.07 176.52
CA ASP A 351 -66.74 12.07 177.09
C ASP A 351 -67.85 11.41 177.95
N ALA A 352 -68.38 10.24 177.57
CA ALA A 352 -69.38 9.48 178.35
C ALA A 352 -68.85 8.95 179.69
N LEU A 353 -67.55 8.69 179.80
CA LEU A 353 -66.87 8.31 181.06
C LEU A 353 -66.47 9.51 181.92
N GLY A 354 -66.89 10.73 181.54
CA GLY A 354 -66.66 11.95 182.30
C GLY A 354 -65.22 12.46 182.28
N ASN A 355 -64.38 11.96 181.35
CA ASN A 355 -62.94 12.24 181.29
C ASN A 355 -62.21 12.05 182.63
N ASP A 356 -62.66 11.10 183.47
CA ASP A 356 -62.06 10.82 184.77
C ASP A 356 -61.01 9.69 184.66
N PRO A 357 -59.70 9.98 184.81
CA PRO A 357 -58.66 8.95 184.74
C PRO A 357 -58.77 7.91 185.87
N ASN A 358 -59.48 8.24 186.96
CA ASN A 358 -59.71 7.36 188.10
C ASN A 358 -61.19 7.00 188.24
N PHE A 359 -61.94 6.98 187.13
CA PHE A 359 -63.39 6.74 187.09
C PHE A 359 -63.85 5.59 188.00
N ALA A 360 -63.15 4.44 187.94
CA ALA A 360 -63.45 3.29 188.78
C ALA A 360 -63.34 3.62 190.30
N THR A 361 -62.31 4.36 190.72
CA THR A 361 -62.11 4.81 192.11
C THR A 361 -63.17 5.83 192.52
N THR A 362 -63.50 6.77 191.63
CA THR A 362 -64.51 7.81 191.87
C THR A 362 -65.90 7.21 192.07
N ILE A 363 -66.32 6.29 191.19
CA ILE A 363 -67.59 5.55 191.33
C ILE A 363 -67.58 4.69 192.60
N THR A 364 -66.47 4.02 192.91
CA THR A 364 -66.35 3.22 194.14
C THR A 364 -66.51 4.07 195.40
N ASN A 365 -65.93 5.27 195.44
CA ASN A 365 -66.09 6.21 196.57
C ASN A 365 -67.52 6.77 196.68
N MET A 366 -68.19 7.06 195.55
CA MET A 366 -69.60 7.47 195.55
C MET A 366 -70.54 6.37 196.05
N ILE A 367 -70.22 5.10 195.79
CA ILE A 367 -70.99 3.95 196.31
C ILE A 367 -70.69 3.71 197.79
N ALA A 368 -69.42 3.76 198.21
CA ALA A 368 -69.01 3.57 199.60
C ALA A 368 -69.60 4.64 200.55
N GLY A 369 -69.82 5.87 200.05
CA GLY A 369 -70.48 6.94 200.80
C GLY A 369 -72.00 6.81 200.95
N LYS A 370 -72.66 5.81 200.35
CA LYS A 370 -74.14 5.68 200.37
C LYS A 370 -74.69 4.91 201.56
N GLN A 371 -73.91 4.05 202.21
CA GLN A 371 -74.35 3.28 203.39
C GLN A 371 -74.67 4.16 204.63
N PRO A 372 -73.94 5.26 204.93
CA PRO A 372 -74.24 6.12 206.08
C PRO A 372 -75.46 7.05 205.92
N LEU A 373 -76.05 7.15 204.72
CA LEU A 373 -77.17 8.06 204.42
C LEU A 373 -78.56 7.39 204.48
N ASP A 374 -78.63 6.08 204.73
CA ASP A 374 -79.90 5.38 204.99
C ASP A 374 -80.02 5.04 206.48
N ASP A 375 -81.03 5.63 207.12
CA ASP A 375 -81.26 5.56 208.56
C ASP A 375 -81.64 4.15 209.05
N THR A 376 -82.08 3.26 208.16
CA THR A 376 -82.44 1.86 208.48
C THR A 376 -81.21 0.95 208.44
N LEU A 377 -80.35 1.09 207.42
CA LEU A 377 -79.13 0.29 207.24
C LEU A 377 -78.02 0.61 208.27
N THR A 378 -77.91 1.87 208.73
CA THR A 378 -76.95 2.23 209.79
C THR A 378 -77.31 1.57 211.13
N ALA A 379 -78.61 1.42 211.43
CA ALA A 379 -79.09 0.78 212.66
C ALA A 379 -78.84 -0.74 212.71
N LEU A 380 -78.61 -1.39 211.56
CA LEU A 380 -78.32 -2.84 211.44
C LEU A 380 -76.82 -3.18 211.40
N SER A 381 -75.93 -2.22 211.10
CA SER A 381 -74.49 -2.45 210.84
C SER A 381 -73.64 -2.84 212.06
N GLY A 382 -74.22 -2.99 213.26
CA GLY A 382 -73.46 -3.29 214.48
C GLY A 382 -74.19 -4.06 215.57
N LYS A 383 -75.39 -4.62 215.32
CA LYS A 383 -76.16 -5.36 216.33
C LYS A 383 -76.10 -6.87 216.10
N SER A 384 -75.93 -7.63 217.20
CA SER A 384 -76.05 -9.11 217.24
C SER A 384 -77.30 -9.53 218.03
N VAL A 385 -77.72 -10.78 217.85
CA VAL A 385 -79.10 -11.30 217.97
C VAL A 385 -79.75 -11.21 219.37
N ASP A 386 -79.01 -10.87 220.42
CA ASP A 386 -79.56 -10.72 221.77
C ASP A 386 -80.01 -9.28 222.12
N GLY A 387 -79.95 -8.37 221.14
CA GLY A 387 -80.44 -6.99 221.27
C GLY A 387 -81.04 -6.46 219.97
N LEU A 388 -81.67 -7.34 219.20
CA LEU A 388 -82.35 -7.06 217.93
C LEU A 388 -83.87 -7.14 218.10
#